data_AF-A0A3N1D5G9-F1
#
_entry.id   AF-A0A3N1D5G9-F1
#
_cell.length_a   1.000
_cell.length_b   1.000
_cell.length_c   1.000
_cell.angle_alpha   90.00
_cell.angle_beta   90.00
_cell.angle_gamma   90.00
#
_symmetry.space_group_name_H-M   'P 1'
#
loop_
_entity.id
_entity.type
_entity.pdbx_description
1 polymer ?
#
loop_
_entity_poly.entity_id
_entity_poly.type
_entity_poly.pdbx_seq_one_letter_code
_entity_poly.pdbx_strand_id
1 'polypeptide(L)'
;MTVQTDQQYQAADFKDRGQLNSVQLNVVTLVDMEKAVAQESLDGCLTMMDNSIGGVGQGTDHLETVCKQGQVINWIIRPIDMHRRPDGTWPPMPKINNLVFLDIEEGDEDDPAERRMMTELKVYGGPDRMRHKYTAVYYYWAGAVMTTARPGLYRYRFVIELEKEHSTEKLYLNSPHHPALRVLPVL
;
A
#
# COMPACT_ATOMS: atom_id res chain seq x y z
N MET A 1 -34.83 19.83 -9.99
CA MET A 1 -33.56 19.11 -10.15
C MET A 1 -32.46 20.15 -10.13
N THR A 2 -31.63 20.15 -9.09
CA THR A 2 -30.48 21.07 -9.02
C THR A 2 -29.27 20.21 -8.70
N VAL A 3 -28.45 19.97 -9.71
CA VAL A 3 -27.17 19.28 -9.59
C VAL A 3 -26.23 20.26 -8.88
N GLN A 4 -25.79 19.91 -7.66
CA GLN A 4 -24.73 20.63 -6.99
C GLN A 4 -23.41 20.35 -7.72
N THR A 5 -22.86 21.43 -8.28
CA THR A 5 -21.61 21.55 -9.01
C THR A 5 -20.39 21.16 -8.18
N ASP A 6 -19.42 20.59 -8.89
CA ASP A 6 -18.06 20.25 -8.46
C ASP A 6 -17.42 21.30 -7.56
N GLN A 7 -17.12 20.94 -6.30
CA GLN A 7 -16.16 21.68 -5.51
C GLN A 7 -14.75 21.32 -5.99
N GLN A 8 -14.20 22.16 -6.86
CA GLN A 8 -12.76 22.18 -7.11
C GLN A 8 -12.06 22.88 -5.95
N TYR A 9 -11.36 22.12 -5.12
CA TYR A 9 -10.51 22.65 -4.06
C TYR A 9 -9.35 23.45 -4.66
N GLN A 10 -9.12 24.66 -4.16
CA GLN A 10 -7.98 25.49 -4.57
C GLN A 10 -6.77 25.20 -3.67
N ALA A 11 -5.56 25.31 -4.21
CA ALA A 11 -4.32 25.11 -3.43
C ALA A 11 -4.22 26.02 -2.19
N ALA A 12 -4.97 27.13 -2.16
CA ALA A 12 -5.04 28.04 -1.01
C ALA A 12 -5.88 27.51 0.17
N ASP A 13 -6.70 26.47 -0.04
CA ASP A 13 -7.57 25.89 0.99
C ASP A 13 -6.79 25.07 2.03
N PHE A 14 -5.52 24.74 1.75
CA PHE A 14 -4.64 23.93 2.61
C PHE A 14 -3.61 24.75 3.42
N LYS A 15 -3.89 26.03 3.67
CA LYS A 15 -2.97 26.92 4.41
C LYS A 15 -2.84 26.59 5.90
N ASP A 16 -3.80 25.88 6.48
CA ASP A 16 -3.72 25.41 7.86
C ASP A 16 -2.98 24.08 7.94
N ARG A 17 -1.71 24.13 8.35
CA ARG A 17 -0.83 22.97 8.62
C ARG A 17 -1.40 21.95 9.63
N GLY A 18 -2.56 22.21 10.23
CA GLY A 18 -3.21 21.37 11.23
C GLY A 18 -4.45 20.60 10.77
N GLN A 19 -5.03 20.87 9.58
CA GLN A 19 -6.33 20.28 9.19
C GLN A 19 -6.24 18.94 8.44
N LEU A 20 -5.05 18.49 8.05
CA LEU A 20 -4.84 17.24 7.31
C LEU A 20 -4.03 16.20 8.08
N ASN A 21 -4.03 16.24 9.42
CA ASN A 21 -3.63 15.06 10.19
C ASN A 21 -4.73 14.01 10.04
N SER A 22 -4.74 13.31 8.91
CA SER A 22 -5.45 12.04 8.86
C SER A 22 -4.84 11.17 9.96
N VAL A 23 -5.64 10.82 10.96
CA VAL A 23 -5.24 9.96 12.08
C VAL A 23 -4.65 8.64 11.56
N GLN A 24 -4.99 8.29 10.31
CA GLN A 24 -4.48 7.14 9.58
C GLN A 24 -3.91 7.55 8.21
N LEU A 25 -2.74 7.05 7.86
CA LEU A 25 -2.20 7.15 6.50
C LEU A 25 -2.68 5.96 5.69
N ASN A 26 -3.02 6.19 4.43
CA ASN A 26 -3.38 5.14 3.49
C ASN A 26 -2.32 5.08 2.40
N VAL A 27 -1.68 3.92 2.27
CA VAL A 27 -0.79 3.60 1.17
C VAL A 27 -1.57 2.71 0.21
N VAL A 28 -1.87 3.22 -0.98
CA VAL A 28 -2.60 2.50 -2.02
C VAL A 28 -1.61 1.94 -3.03
N THR A 29 -1.64 0.62 -3.20
CA THR A 29 -0.82 -0.13 -4.16
C THR A 29 -1.69 -0.69 -5.26
N LEU A 30 -1.37 -0.33 -6.50
CA LEU A 30 -1.95 -0.90 -7.71
C LEU A 30 -1.00 -1.94 -8.29
N VAL A 31 -1.56 -3.06 -8.75
CA VAL A 31 -0.80 -4.17 -9.34
C VAL A 31 -1.31 -4.46 -10.74
N ASP A 32 -0.41 -4.49 -11.72
CA ASP A 32 -0.66 -5.10 -13.03
C ASP A 32 -0.54 -6.62 -12.91
N MET A 33 -1.68 -7.29 -12.70
CA MET A 33 -1.73 -8.74 -12.46
C MET A 33 -1.31 -9.55 -13.67
N GLU A 34 -1.74 -9.15 -14.87
CA GLU A 34 -1.46 -9.89 -16.11
C GLU A 34 0.03 -9.89 -16.38
N LYS A 35 0.65 -8.69 -16.36
CA LYS A 35 2.08 -8.55 -16.55
C LYS A 35 2.86 -9.27 -15.46
N ALA A 36 2.49 -9.09 -14.19
CA ALA A 36 3.23 -9.67 -13.06
C ALA A 36 3.23 -11.20 -13.06
N VAL A 37 2.09 -11.82 -13.39
CA VAL A 37 1.98 -13.28 -13.51
C VAL A 37 2.75 -13.79 -14.73
N ALA A 38 2.66 -13.10 -15.88
CA ALA A 38 3.34 -13.51 -17.11
C ALA A 38 4.87 -13.47 -16.98
N GLN A 39 5.40 -12.49 -16.24
CA GLN A 39 6.85 -12.34 -16.03
C GLN A 39 7.36 -12.99 -14.74
N GLU A 40 6.46 -13.54 -13.91
CA GLU A 40 6.75 -14.05 -12.56
C GLU A 40 7.60 -13.09 -11.71
N SER A 41 7.34 -11.78 -11.84
CA SER A 41 8.05 -10.69 -11.16
C SER A 41 7.13 -9.48 -11.00
N LEU A 42 7.43 -8.62 -10.02
CA LEU A 42 6.71 -7.37 -9.80
C LEU A 42 7.41 -6.15 -10.43
N ASP A 43 8.53 -6.35 -11.13
CA ASP A 43 9.27 -5.28 -11.80
C ASP A 43 8.42 -4.56 -12.85
N GLY A 44 8.27 -3.24 -12.68
CA GLY A 44 7.38 -2.41 -13.49
C GLY A 44 5.90 -2.84 -13.47
N CYS A 45 5.45 -3.52 -12.41
CA CYS A 45 4.05 -3.93 -12.21
C CYS A 45 3.38 -3.29 -10.99
N LEU A 46 4.16 -2.57 -10.17
CA LEU A 46 3.66 -1.90 -8.96
C LEU A 46 3.60 -0.39 -9.15
N THR A 47 2.56 0.20 -8.60
CA THR A 47 2.43 1.66 -8.48
C THR A 47 1.84 1.98 -7.13
N MET A 48 2.54 2.80 -6.36
CA MET A 48 2.18 3.13 -4.98
C MET A 48 1.93 4.63 -4.84
N MET A 49 0.91 4.96 -4.06
CA MET A 49 0.56 6.34 -3.72
C MET A 49 0.12 6.38 -2.26
N ASP A 50 0.22 7.54 -1.63
CA ASP A 50 -0.34 7.75 -0.30
C ASP A 50 -0.96 9.13 -0.10
N ASN A 51 -1.54 9.33 1.08
CA ASN A 51 -2.05 10.62 1.53
C ASN A 51 -1.11 11.31 2.55
N SER A 52 0.18 10.95 2.57
CA SER A 52 1.16 11.60 3.44
C SER A 52 1.56 12.97 2.89
N ILE A 53 1.87 13.91 3.78
CA ILE A 53 2.37 15.23 3.39
C ILE A 53 3.90 15.20 3.38
N GLY A 54 4.49 15.50 2.23
CA GLY A 54 5.94 15.59 2.07
C GLY A 54 6.64 14.27 1.76
N GLY A 55 5.89 13.20 1.49
CA GLY A 55 6.44 11.97 0.90
C GLY A 55 7.00 12.19 -0.51
N VAL A 56 7.82 11.26 -0.97
CA VAL A 56 8.41 11.24 -2.31
C VAL A 56 8.15 9.90 -3.00
N GLY A 57 8.29 9.83 -4.32
CA GLY A 57 8.06 8.58 -5.06
C GLY A 57 6.58 8.22 -5.29
N GLN A 58 5.68 9.21 -5.25
CA GLN A 58 4.27 9.00 -5.65
C GLN A 58 4.20 8.45 -7.07
N GLY A 59 3.42 7.39 -7.28
CA GLY A 59 3.30 6.71 -8.57
C GLY A 59 4.47 5.77 -8.90
N THR A 60 5.36 5.49 -7.96
CA THR A 60 6.47 4.53 -8.13
C THR A 60 6.25 3.28 -7.28
N ASP A 61 7.13 2.29 -7.39
CA ASP A 61 7.18 1.09 -6.54
C ASP A 61 8.06 1.25 -5.29
N HIS A 62 8.72 2.40 -5.12
CA HIS A 62 9.62 2.73 -4.02
C HIS A 62 9.15 4.01 -3.29
N LEU A 63 7.85 4.11 -3.04
CA LEU A 63 7.22 5.21 -2.32
C LEU A 63 7.83 5.40 -0.92
N GLU A 64 8.14 6.65 -0.57
CA GLU A 64 8.47 7.05 0.80
C GLU A 64 7.28 7.75 1.46
N THR A 65 6.65 7.05 2.41
CA THR A 65 5.52 7.57 3.19
C THR A 65 6.01 8.28 4.44
N VAL A 66 5.70 9.56 4.58
CA VAL A 66 6.06 10.35 5.77
C VAL A 66 5.04 10.13 6.88
N CYS A 67 5.51 9.75 8.07
CA CYS A 67 4.66 9.43 9.21
C CYS A 67 5.28 9.86 10.56
N LYS A 68 4.49 9.71 11.63
CA LYS A 68 4.90 9.95 13.01
C LYS A 68 4.76 8.69 13.87
N GLN A 69 5.47 8.65 14.98
CA GLN A 69 5.31 7.65 16.03
C GLN A 69 3.84 7.56 16.46
N GLY A 70 3.33 6.34 16.62
CA GLY A 70 1.94 6.08 17.01
C GLY A 70 0.90 6.23 15.89
N GLN A 71 1.27 6.75 14.71
CA GLN A 71 0.35 6.91 13.60
C GLN A 71 -0.01 5.55 12.99
N VAL A 72 -1.28 5.37 12.64
CA VAL A 72 -1.75 4.17 11.95
C VAL A 72 -1.49 4.32 10.46
N ILE A 73 -1.00 3.26 9.83
CA ILE A 73 -0.82 3.14 8.39
C ILE A 73 -1.66 1.96 7.90
N ASN A 74 -2.47 2.20 6.88
CA ASN A 74 -3.25 1.21 6.17
C ASN A 74 -2.64 1.00 4.78
N TRP A 75 -2.10 -0.18 4.53
CA TRP A 75 -1.70 -0.60 3.19
C TRP A 75 -2.89 -1.24 2.51
N ILE A 76 -3.30 -0.68 1.38
CA ILE A 76 -4.43 -1.11 0.57
C ILE A 76 -3.86 -1.61 -0.76
N ILE A 77 -4.23 -2.81 -1.18
CA ILE A 77 -3.76 -3.40 -2.44
C ILE A 77 -4.95 -3.84 -3.32
N ARG A 78 -4.86 -3.54 -4.61
CA ARG A 78 -5.87 -3.92 -5.60
C ARG A 78 -5.24 -4.03 -7.00
N PRO A 79 -5.86 -4.78 -7.93
CA PRO A 79 -5.42 -4.80 -9.32
C PRO A 79 -5.76 -3.47 -10.01
N ILE A 80 -5.06 -3.18 -11.11
CA ILE A 80 -5.39 -2.05 -12.00
C ILE A 80 -6.75 -2.30 -12.66
N ASP A 81 -6.96 -3.49 -13.21
CA ASP A 81 -8.27 -3.92 -13.73
C ASP A 81 -9.15 -4.49 -12.62
N MET A 82 -10.29 -3.85 -12.40
CA MET A 82 -11.30 -4.27 -11.43
C MET A 82 -12.65 -4.56 -12.06
N HIS A 83 -12.74 -4.60 -13.39
CA HIS A 83 -14.02 -4.78 -14.07
C HIS A 83 -14.44 -6.24 -14.12
N ARG A 84 -15.76 -6.45 -14.08
CA ARG A 84 -16.32 -7.77 -14.35
C ARG A 84 -16.16 -8.07 -15.84
N ARG A 85 -15.60 -9.23 -16.15
CA ARG A 85 -15.38 -9.66 -17.53
C ARG A 85 -16.68 -10.10 -18.20
N PRO A 86 -16.73 -10.16 -19.54
CA PRO A 86 -17.93 -10.58 -20.28
C PRO A 86 -18.42 -11.99 -19.93
N ASP A 87 -17.49 -12.89 -19.59
CA ASP A 87 -17.78 -14.26 -19.13
C ASP A 87 -18.36 -14.31 -17.69
N GLY A 88 -18.52 -13.14 -17.06
CA GLY A 88 -19.07 -13.00 -15.72
C GLY A 88 -18.06 -13.26 -14.59
N THR A 89 -16.80 -13.56 -14.90
CA THR A 89 -15.72 -13.73 -13.94
C THR A 89 -15.14 -12.38 -13.52
N TRP A 90 -14.34 -12.38 -12.44
CA TRP A 90 -13.60 -11.22 -11.99
C TRP A 90 -12.11 -11.52 -12.05
N PRO A 91 -11.26 -10.51 -12.31
CA PRO A 91 -9.82 -10.71 -12.26
C PRO A 91 -9.37 -11.17 -10.87
N PRO A 92 -8.29 -11.98 -10.80
CA PRO A 92 -7.69 -12.38 -9.53
C PRO A 92 -7.22 -11.14 -8.76
N MET A 93 -7.26 -11.23 -7.43
CA MET A 93 -6.87 -10.12 -6.55
C MET A 93 -5.48 -10.36 -5.97
N PRO A 94 -4.59 -9.36 -6.02
CA PRO A 94 -3.35 -9.40 -5.25
C PRO A 94 -3.68 -9.34 -3.75
N LYS A 95 -2.90 -10.05 -2.94
CA LYS A 95 -3.04 -10.05 -1.48
C LYS A 95 -1.70 -9.73 -0.84
N ILE A 96 -1.72 -8.95 0.22
CA ILE A 96 -0.53 -8.73 1.02
C ILE A 96 -0.32 -9.98 1.88
N ASN A 97 0.72 -10.76 1.57
CA ASN A 97 1.09 -11.93 2.37
C ASN A 97 1.91 -11.49 3.58
N ASN A 98 2.96 -10.69 3.33
CA ASN A 98 3.84 -10.17 4.37
C ASN A 98 4.35 -8.74 4.05
N LEU A 99 4.76 -8.02 5.09
CA LEU A 99 5.48 -6.76 5.01
C LEU A 99 6.66 -6.86 5.97
N VAL A 100 7.87 -6.85 5.42
CA VAL A 100 9.10 -7.10 6.19
C VAL A 100 9.94 -5.83 6.20
N PHE A 101 10.15 -5.23 7.36
CA PHE A 101 11.10 -4.13 7.49
C PHE A 101 12.52 -4.66 7.36
N LEU A 102 13.38 -3.87 6.73
CA LEU A 102 14.74 -4.27 6.37
C LEU A 102 15.75 -3.50 7.22
N ASP A 103 16.82 -4.19 7.64
CA ASP A 103 18.04 -3.54 8.08
C ASP A 103 18.92 -3.33 6.85
N ILE A 104 19.38 -2.10 6.67
CA ILE A 104 20.12 -1.66 5.49
C ILE A 104 21.49 -1.10 5.88
N GLU A 105 21.83 -1.13 7.16
CA GLU A 105 23.08 -0.55 7.66
C GLU A 105 24.29 -1.48 7.43
N GLU A 106 24.09 -2.79 7.21
CA GLU A 106 25.19 -3.77 7.06
C GLU A 106 25.47 -4.26 5.62
N GLY A 107 24.91 -3.60 4.59
CA GLY A 107 25.25 -3.91 3.19
C GLY A 107 24.62 -5.18 2.61
N ASP A 108 23.75 -5.86 3.37
CA ASP A 108 22.77 -6.81 2.87
C ASP A 108 21.41 -6.10 2.80
N GLU A 109 20.99 -5.70 1.59
CA GLU A 109 19.75 -4.94 1.40
C GLU A 109 18.49 -5.76 1.70
N ASP A 110 18.61 -7.07 1.94
CA ASP A 110 17.50 -8.00 2.14
C ASP A 110 17.36 -8.52 3.59
N ASP A 111 18.24 -8.09 4.51
CA ASP A 111 18.24 -8.57 5.90
C ASP A 111 17.01 -8.03 6.67
N PRO A 112 16.17 -8.87 7.28
CA PRO A 112 15.05 -8.39 8.08
C PRO A 112 15.53 -7.64 9.33
N ALA A 113 14.92 -6.48 9.59
CA ALA A 113 15.20 -5.69 10.78
C ALA A 113 14.90 -6.49 12.06
N GLU A 114 15.88 -6.59 12.96
CA GLU A 114 15.70 -7.24 14.27
C GLU A 114 14.68 -6.50 15.14
N ARG A 115 14.58 -5.18 14.96
CA ARG A 115 13.70 -4.33 15.75
C ARG A 115 12.33 -4.23 15.09
N ARG A 116 11.31 -4.60 15.88
CA ARG A 116 9.91 -4.36 15.52
C ARG A 116 9.66 -2.86 15.29
N MET A 117 9.04 -2.55 14.14
CA MET A 117 8.66 -1.18 13.77
C MET A 117 7.17 -0.87 13.92
N MET A 118 6.33 -1.91 13.87
CA MET A 118 4.88 -1.77 13.83
C MET A 118 4.20 -2.65 14.87
N THR A 119 3.13 -2.13 15.49
CA THR A 119 2.10 -2.96 16.11
C THR A 119 1.10 -3.36 15.03
N GLU A 120 0.99 -4.65 14.74
CA GLU A 120 0.23 -5.15 13.60
C GLU A 120 -1.26 -5.32 13.93
N LEU A 121 -2.11 -4.84 13.03
CA LEU A 121 -3.54 -5.12 12.97
C LEU A 121 -3.84 -5.70 11.59
N LYS A 122 -3.77 -7.03 11.47
CA LYS A 122 -4.15 -7.73 10.26
C LYS A 122 -5.67 -7.73 10.16
N VAL A 123 -6.21 -6.90 9.30
CA VAL A 123 -7.65 -6.93 9.04
C VAL A 123 -7.93 -7.62 7.72
N TYR A 124 -8.49 -8.82 7.83
CA TYR A 124 -8.94 -9.62 6.70
C TYR A 124 -10.33 -9.15 6.26
N GLY A 125 -10.42 -8.39 5.17
CA GLY A 125 -11.66 -8.17 4.45
C GLY A 125 -11.83 -9.26 3.38
N GLY A 126 -12.78 -10.19 3.57
CA GLY A 126 -13.06 -11.30 2.63
C GLY A 126 -13.71 -10.79 1.35
N PRO A 127 -12.95 -10.52 0.27
CA PRO A 127 -13.41 -9.66 -0.81
C PRO A 127 -14.32 -10.41 -1.80
N ASP A 128 -14.08 -11.71 -1.99
CA ASP A 128 -14.73 -12.50 -3.05
C ASP A 128 -16.23 -12.66 -2.87
N ARG A 129 -16.71 -12.68 -1.62
CA ARG A 129 -18.16 -12.78 -1.32
C ARG A 129 -18.89 -11.44 -1.40
N MET A 130 -18.16 -10.32 -1.48
CA MET A 130 -18.71 -8.94 -1.46
C MET A 130 -18.58 -8.21 -2.79
N ARG A 131 -18.03 -8.86 -3.85
CA ARG A 131 -17.84 -8.23 -5.16
C ARG A 131 -19.19 -7.85 -5.77
N HIS A 132 -19.43 -6.53 -5.86
CA HIS A 132 -20.59 -5.93 -6.48
C HIS A 132 -20.14 -4.85 -7.47
N LYS A 133 -20.90 -4.61 -8.54
CA LYS A 133 -20.60 -3.58 -9.54
C LYS A 133 -20.49 -2.15 -9.00
N TYR A 134 -20.90 -1.91 -7.76
CA TYR A 134 -20.86 -0.60 -7.10
C TYR A 134 -19.90 -0.54 -5.91
N THR A 135 -19.25 -1.65 -5.55
CA THR A 135 -18.39 -1.71 -4.37
C THR A 135 -16.98 -2.06 -4.82
N ALA A 136 -16.05 -1.13 -4.65
CA ALA A 136 -14.64 -1.42 -4.84
C ALA A 136 -14.19 -2.40 -3.75
N VAL A 137 -13.56 -3.48 -4.19
CA VAL A 137 -13.13 -4.57 -3.33
C VAL A 137 -11.60 -4.61 -3.33
N TYR A 138 -10.99 -4.62 -2.16
CA TYR A 138 -9.53 -4.56 -2.00
C TYR A 138 -9.08 -5.34 -0.76
N TYR A 139 -7.83 -5.79 -0.78
CA TYR A 139 -7.16 -6.30 0.40
C TYR A 139 -6.50 -5.15 1.14
N TYR A 140 -6.39 -5.27 2.47
CA TYR A 140 -5.65 -4.29 3.24
C TYR A 140 -4.99 -4.90 4.47
N TRP A 141 -4.01 -4.18 4.99
CA TRP A 141 -3.33 -4.48 6.25
C TRP A 141 -3.12 -3.16 6.98
N ALA A 142 -3.38 -3.12 8.29
CA ALA A 142 -3.10 -1.97 9.12
C ALA A 142 -1.94 -2.25 10.10
N GLY A 143 -1.17 -1.21 10.40
CA GLY A 143 -0.21 -1.25 11.50
C GLY A 143 -0.08 0.12 12.13
N ALA A 144 0.16 0.18 13.44
CA ALA A 144 0.53 1.42 14.12
C ALA A 144 2.05 1.51 14.25
N VAL A 145 2.65 2.62 13.81
CA VAL A 145 4.09 2.89 14.02
C VAL A 145 4.35 2.86 15.53
N MET A 146 5.38 2.13 15.97
CA MET A 146 5.69 2.05 17.39
C MET A 146 5.92 3.45 17.99
N THR A 147 5.36 3.70 19.17
CA THR A 147 5.55 4.96 19.88
C THR A 147 7.01 5.21 20.26
N THR A 148 7.81 4.15 20.34
CA THR A 148 9.25 4.19 20.63
C THR A 148 10.12 4.16 19.38
N ALA A 149 9.53 4.17 18.17
CA ALA A 149 10.30 4.21 16.93
C ALA A 149 11.18 5.46 16.88
N ARG A 150 12.46 5.26 16.55
CA ARG A 150 13.39 6.38 16.38
C ARG A 150 12.99 7.15 15.10
N PRO A 151 13.26 8.46 15.02
CA PRO A 151 13.18 9.15 13.74
C PRO A 151 14.17 8.53 12.75
N GLY A 152 13.75 8.35 11.50
CA GLY A 152 14.57 7.65 10.51
C GLY A 152 13.80 7.21 9.27
N LEU A 153 14.53 6.62 8.32
CA LEU A 153 13.97 6.00 7.12
C LEU A 153 13.98 4.49 7.29
N TYR A 154 12.81 3.87 7.23
CA TYR A 154 12.61 2.45 7.45
C TYR A 154 12.11 1.81 6.18
N ARG A 155 13.01 1.16 5.45
CA ARG A 155 12.68 0.42 4.23
C ARG A 155 11.95 -0.87 4.57
N TYR A 156 11.06 -1.28 3.68
CA TYR A 156 10.37 -2.54 3.81
C TYR A 156 10.20 -3.22 2.45
N ARG A 157 10.13 -4.55 2.50
CA ARG A 157 9.81 -5.42 1.36
C ARG A 157 8.37 -5.87 1.46
N PHE A 158 7.63 -5.68 0.37
CA PHE A 158 6.31 -6.29 0.23
C PHE A 158 6.45 -7.72 -0.27
N VAL A 159 5.73 -8.64 0.35
CA VAL A 159 5.52 -10.01 -0.16
C VAL A 159 4.06 -10.11 -0.58
N ILE A 160 3.83 -10.23 -1.88
CA ILE A 160 2.49 -10.20 -2.48
C ILE A 160 2.15 -11.60 -3.00
N GLU A 161 0.99 -12.11 -2.59
CA GLU A 161 0.38 -13.32 -3.13
C GLU A 161 -0.44 -12.95 -4.37
N LEU A 162 -0.12 -13.56 -5.51
CA LEU A 162 -0.88 -13.48 -6.75
C LEU A 162 -1.48 -14.85 -7.07
N GLU A 163 -2.70 -14.87 -7.57
CA GLU A 163 -3.37 -16.08 -8.07
C GLU A 163 -3.29 -16.08 -9.59
N LYS A 164 -2.81 -17.18 -10.18
CA LYS A 164 -2.80 -17.35 -11.64
C LYS A 164 -4.24 -17.53 -12.14
N GLU A 165 -4.55 -16.93 -13.28
CA GLU A 165 -5.88 -16.99 -13.84
C GLU A 165 -6.29 -18.45 -14.17
N HIS A 166 -7.52 -18.82 -13.81
CA HIS A 166 -8.05 -20.18 -13.97
C HIS A 166 -7.23 -21.28 -13.26
N SER A 167 -6.39 -20.94 -12.30
CA SER A 167 -5.56 -21.88 -11.54
C SER A 167 -5.69 -21.63 -10.03
N THR A 168 -5.43 -22.67 -9.24
CA THR A 168 -5.27 -22.54 -7.79
C THR A 168 -3.82 -22.29 -7.39
N GLU A 169 -2.91 -22.25 -8.36
CA GLU A 169 -1.50 -21.96 -8.15
C GLU A 169 -1.30 -20.52 -7.69
N LYS A 170 -0.47 -20.37 -6.66
CA LYS A 170 -0.15 -19.08 -6.05
C LYS A 170 1.30 -18.73 -6.31
N LEU A 171 1.52 -17.49 -6.72
CA LEU A 171 2.84 -16.88 -6.81
C LEU A 171 3.05 -15.97 -5.60
N TYR A 172 4.24 -16.04 -5.01
CA TYR A 172 4.66 -15.16 -3.93
C TYR A 172 5.82 -14.32 -4.45
N LEU A 173 5.55 -13.06 -4.71
CA LEU A 173 6.51 -12.15 -5.34
C LEU A 173 6.89 -11.03 -4.37
N ASN A 174 8.18 -10.70 -4.37
CA ASN A 174 8.72 -9.59 -3.59
C ASN A 174 8.64 -8.28 -4.40
N SER A 175 8.44 -7.15 -3.72
CA SER A 175 8.64 -5.84 -4.36
C SER A 175 10.07 -5.72 -4.90
N PRO A 176 10.26 -5.26 -6.14
CA PRO A 176 11.57 -5.18 -6.78
C PRO A 176 12.46 -4.11 -6.16
N HIS A 177 11.84 -3.04 -5.66
CA HIS A 177 12.48 -1.97 -4.90
C HIS A 177 11.84 -1.87 -3.51
N HIS A 178 12.49 -1.12 -2.64
CA HIS A 178 12.09 -0.98 -1.25
C HIS A 178 11.32 0.33 -1.02
N PRO A 179 9.97 0.29 -0.92
CA PRO A 179 9.24 1.38 -0.32
C PRO A 179 9.68 1.60 1.14
N ALA A 180 9.39 2.78 1.68
CA ALA A 180 9.89 3.16 2.99
C ALA A 180 8.90 3.99 3.80
N LEU A 181 9.03 3.90 5.12
CA LEU A 181 8.41 4.81 6.06
C LEU A 181 9.45 5.79 6.59
N ARG A 182 9.19 7.10 6.44
CA ARG A 182 10.00 8.16 7.03
C ARG A 182 9.34 8.63 8.32
N VAL A 183 9.85 8.17 9.44
CA VAL A 183 9.38 8.56 10.78
C VAL A 183 10.03 9.89 11.16
N LEU A 184 9.21 10.91 11.34
CA LEU A 184 9.67 12.25 11.74
C LEU A 184 9.97 12.31 13.25
N PRO A 185 10.83 13.24 13.70
CA PRO A 185 10.93 13.58 15.11
C PRO A 185 9.62 14.20 15.61
N VAL A 186 9.11 13.72 16.74
CA VAL A 186 8.09 14.46 17.50
C VAL A 186 8.83 15.55 18.27
N LEU A 187 8.54 16.81 17.95
CA LEU A 187 8.98 17.97 18.73
C LEU A 187 8.14 18.11 20.00
#